data_AF-A0A7C1SWC3-F1
#
_entry.id   AF-A0A7C1SWC3-F1
#
_cell.length_a   1.000
_cell.length_b   1.000
_cell.length_c   1.000
_cell.angle_alpha   90.00
_cell.angle_beta   90.00
_cell.angle_gamma   90.00
#
_symmetry.space_group_name_H-M   'P 1'
#
loop_
_entity.id
_entity.type
_entity.pdbx_description
1 polymer ?
#
loop_
_entity_poly.entity_id
_entity_poly.type
_entity_poly.pdbx_seq_one_letter_code
_entity_poly.pdbx_strand_id
1 'polypeptide(L)'
;MLPLWLSPTQIRFIPIGQEFVGDCKRFVDELKGMDNHLMVRADIDDREESVARKIRDAEKEWIPIIIVVGEKEKERKKFKPRFRKAELDDGKEEYTLEDIFKLIKKRTKEYPQDRLPLPLLLSQRAKFAG
;
A
#
# COMPACT_ATOMS: atom_id res chain seq x y z
N MET A 1 12.22 -4.34 -11.17
CA MET A 1 11.59 -3.66 -10.01
C MET A 1 12.67 -3.29 -9.02
N LEU A 2 12.65 -2.07 -8.49
CA LEU A 2 13.56 -1.67 -7.42
C LEU A 2 13.31 -2.56 -6.17
N PRO A 3 14.31 -2.76 -5.30
CA PRO A 3 14.08 -3.40 -4.00
C PRO A 3 13.02 -2.66 -3.19
N LEU A 4 12.32 -3.37 -2.29
CA LEU A 4 11.25 -2.80 -1.47
C LEU A 4 11.70 -1.57 -0.67
N TRP A 5 12.94 -1.56 -0.18
CA TRP A 5 13.49 -0.44 0.57
C TRP A 5 13.69 0.83 -0.29
N LEU A 6 13.87 0.67 -1.60
CA LEU A 6 14.10 1.77 -2.54
C LEU A 6 12.82 2.21 -3.28
N SER A 7 11.72 1.45 -3.16
CA SER A 7 10.45 1.81 -3.81
C SER A 7 9.84 3.06 -3.19
N PRO A 8 9.58 4.16 -3.94
CA PRO A 8 9.02 5.40 -3.39
C PRO A 8 7.69 5.18 -2.66
N THR A 9 6.84 4.34 -3.23
CA THR A 9 5.64 3.78 -2.59
C THR A 9 5.82 2.27 -2.48
N GLN A 10 5.67 1.72 -1.28
CA GLN A 10 5.76 0.29 -1.00
C GLN A 10 4.39 -0.39 -1.06
N ILE A 11 3.38 0.27 -0.50
CA ILE A 11 1.99 -0.21 -0.48
C ILE A 11 1.09 0.82 -1.16
N ARG A 12 0.17 0.36 -2.02
CA ARG A 12 -0.97 1.17 -2.46
C ARG A 12 -2.27 0.55 -2.02
N PHE A 13 -3.05 1.30 -1.26
CA PHE A 13 -4.43 0.98 -0.92
C PHE A 13 -5.36 1.48 -2.03
N ILE A 14 -6.26 0.61 -2.47
CA ILE A 14 -7.24 0.88 -3.51
C ILE A 14 -8.64 0.68 -2.91
N PRO A 15 -9.31 1.75 -2.48
CA PRO A 15 -10.70 1.66 -2.04
C PRO A 15 -11.61 1.31 -3.23
N ILE A 16 -12.59 0.43 -3.01
CA ILE A 16 -13.58 0.07 -4.04
C ILE A 16 -14.62 1.18 -4.28
N GLY A 17 -14.70 2.16 -3.36
CA GLY A 17 -15.62 3.30 -3.37
C GLY A 17 -15.11 4.42 -2.46
N GLN A 18 -15.62 5.65 -2.63
CA GLN A 18 -15.16 6.82 -1.85
C GLN A 18 -15.37 6.66 -0.34
N GLU A 19 -16.43 5.94 0.05
CA GLU A 19 -16.75 5.62 1.43
C GLU A 19 -15.63 4.86 2.15
N PHE A 20 -14.83 4.08 1.43
CA PHE A 20 -13.73 3.27 1.98
C PHE A 20 -12.39 4.03 2.08
N VAL A 21 -12.31 5.27 1.60
CA VAL A 21 -11.08 6.10 1.70
C VAL A 21 -10.72 6.35 3.17
N GLY A 22 -11.73 6.57 4.02
CA GLY A 22 -11.54 6.73 5.46
C GLY A 22 -10.92 5.50 6.12
N ASP A 23 -11.33 4.30 5.70
CA ASP A 23 -10.78 3.04 6.20
C ASP A 23 -9.32 2.85 5.77
N CYS A 24 -9.02 3.15 4.50
CA CYS A 24 -7.66 3.13 3.98
C CYS A 24 -6.73 4.06 4.77
N LYS A 25 -7.19 5.28 5.10
CA LYS A 25 -6.41 6.22 5.93
C LYS A 25 -6.10 5.63 7.31
N ARG A 26 -7.10 5.03 7.97
CA ARG A 26 -6.89 4.38 9.28
C ARG A 26 -5.86 3.25 9.19
N PHE A 27 -5.91 2.42 8.15
CA PHE A 27 -4.92 1.35 7.96
C PHE A 27 -3.50 1.87 7.71
N VAL A 28 -3.36 2.96 6.95
CA VAL A 28 -2.07 3.62 6.77
C VAL A 28 -1.53 4.18 8.09
N ASP A 29 -2.38 4.82 8.88
CA ASP A 29 -1.98 5.38 10.18
C ASP A 29 -1.62 4.27 11.18
N GLU A 30 -2.37 3.17 11.18
CA GLU A 30 -2.06 1.97 11.97
C GLU A 30 -0.68 1.41 11.60
N LEU A 31 -0.39 1.23 10.30
CA LEU A 31 0.94 0.79 9.82
C LEU A 31 2.08 1.72 10.22
N LYS A 32 1.86 3.05 10.16
CA LYS A 32 2.85 4.05 10.59
C LYS A 32 3.08 4.04 12.10
N GLY A 33 2.05 3.74 12.88
CA GLY A 33 2.10 3.69 14.34
C GLY A 33 2.73 2.41 14.92
N MET A 34 2.95 1.38 14.11
CA MET A 34 3.49 0.09 14.59
C MET A 34 4.96 0.17 15.05
N ASP A 35 5.76 1.05 14.48
CA ASP A 35 7.17 1.23 14.85
C ASP A 35 7.68 2.62 14.44
N ASN A 36 8.07 3.43 15.42
CA ASN A 36 8.55 4.79 15.19
C ASN A 36 9.88 4.86 14.40
N HIS A 37 10.61 3.75 14.29
CA HIS A 37 11.87 3.67 13.56
C HIS A 37 11.71 3.10 12.15
N LEU A 38 10.53 2.58 11.79
CA LEU A 38 10.24 2.04 10.48
C LEU A 38 9.26 2.94 9.72
N MET A 39 9.70 3.48 8.58
CA MET A 39 8.86 4.36 7.76
C MET A 39 8.19 3.55 6.65
N VAL A 40 6.99 3.04 6.92
CA VAL A 40 6.17 2.36 5.89
C VAL A 40 5.62 3.39 4.91
N ARG A 41 6.01 3.28 3.64
CA ARG A 41 5.57 4.19 2.58
C ARG A 41 4.34 3.65 1.89
N ALA A 42 3.17 4.04 2.40
CA ALA A 42 1.88 3.64 1.86
C ALA A 42 1.09 4.85 1.31
N ASP A 43 0.44 4.69 0.16
CA ASP A 43 -0.46 5.67 -0.43
C ASP A 43 -1.84 5.10 -0.76
N ILE A 44 -2.79 5.98 -1.11
CA ILE A 44 -4.19 5.62 -1.36
C ILE A 44 -4.61 6.14 -2.74
N ASP A 45 -5.12 5.25 -3.57
CA ASP A 45 -5.71 5.57 -4.86
C ASP A 45 -7.20 5.93 -4.72
N ASP A 46 -7.46 7.15 -4.29
CA ASP A 46 -8.79 7.72 -4.08
C ASP A 46 -9.40 8.34 -5.35
N ARG A 47 -8.78 8.14 -6.52
CA ARG A 47 -9.29 8.67 -7.80
C ARG A 47 -10.66 8.05 -8.13
N GLU A 48 -11.52 8.78 -8.83
CA GLU A 48 -12.81 8.24 -9.32
C GLU A 48 -12.59 7.44 -10.61
N GLU A 49 -11.94 6.29 -10.48
CA GLU A 49 -11.60 5.36 -11.55
C GLU A 49 -12.01 3.94 -11.16
N SER A 50 -12.19 3.04 -12.14
CA SER A 50 -12.51 1.65 -11.84
C SER A 50 -11.37 0.97 -11.06
N VAL A 51 -11.71 0.07 -10.12
CA VAL A 51 -10.73 -0.70 -9.33
C VAL A 51 -9.73 -1.42 -10.24
N ALA A 52 -10.20 -2.00 -11.35
CA ALA A 52 -9.35 -2.67 -12.34
C ALA A 52 -8.33 -1.71 -12.99
N ARG A 53 -8.73 -0.46 -13.28
CA ARG A 53 -7.82 0.56 -13.80
C ARG A 53 -6.80 0.97 -12.75
N LYS A 54 -7.24 1.22 -11.51
CA LYS A 54 -6.34 1.56 -10.38
C LYS A 54 -5.28 0.48 -10.13
N ILE A 55 -5.68 -0.79 -10.14
CA ILE A 55 -4.75 -1.93 -10.01
C ILE A 55 -3.73 -1.92 -11.15
N ARG A 56 -4.20 -1.78 -12.40
CA ARG A 56 -3.33 -1.74 -13.58
C ARG A 56 -2.35 -0.58 -13.53
N ASP A 57 -2.80 0.60 -13.12
CA ASP A 57 -1.95 1.78 -12.96
C ASP A 57 -0.89 1.55 -11.87
N ALA A 58 -1.29 1.01 -10.72
CA ALA A 58 -0.36 0.66 -9.64
C ALA A 58 0.70 -0.39 -10.08
N GLU A 59 0.29 -1.38 -10.87
CA GLU A 59 1.23 -2.35 -11.47
C GLU A 59 2.17 -1.67 -12.47
N LYS A 60 1.69 -0.70 -13.27
CA LYS A 60 2.53 0.08 -14.19
C LYS A 60 3.49 1.03 -13.47
N GLU A 61 3.09 1.56 -12.32
CA GLU A 61 3.93 2.36 -11.41
C GLU A 61 4.88 1.49 -10.55
N TRP A 62 4.84 0.17 -10.75
CA TRP A 62 5.71 -0.79 -10.07
C TRP A 62 5.53 -0.82 -8.55
N ILE A 63 4.31 -0.57 -8.08
CA ILE A 63 3.99 -0.68 -6.66
C ILE A 63 4.20 -2.13 -6.19
N PRO A 64 5.05 -2.38 -5.17
CA PRO A 64 5.35 -3.74 -4.72
C PRO A 64 4.16 -4.50 -4.13
N ILE A 65 3.31 -3.81 -3.37
CA ILE A 65 2.16 -4.38 -2.65
C ILE A 65 0.92 -3.55 -2.95
N ILE A 66 -0.11 -4.18 -3.53
CA ILE A 66 -1.39 -3.52 -3.81
C ILE A 66 -2.47 -4.18 -2.96
N ILE A 67 -3.26 -3.37 -2.24
CA ILE A 67 -4.30 -3.87 -1.34
C ILE A 67 -5.62 -3.21 -1.74
N VAL A 68 -6.59 -4.01 -2.15
CA VAL A 68 -7.95 -3.54 -2.42
C VAL A 68 -8.73 -3.55 -1.11
N VAL A 69 -9.49 -2.50 -0.83
CA VAL A 69 -10.26 -2.35 0.42
C VAL A 69 -11.73 -2.13 0.08
N GLY A 70 -12.57 -3.08 0.50
CA GLY A 70 -14.02 -2.93 0.56
C GLY A 70 -14.57 -3.34 1.92
N GLU A 71 -15.85 -3.71 1.96
CA GLU A 71 -16.55 -4.05 3.21
C GLU A 71 -15.87 -5.19 3.97
N LYS A 72 -15.45 -6.26 3.26
CA LYS A 72 -14.81 -7.43 3.88
C LYS A 72 -13.50 -7.06 4.58
N GLU A 73 -12.66 -6.27 3.92
CA GLU A 73 -11.35 -5.86 4.46
C GLU A 73 -11.52 -4.87 5.60
N LYS A 74 -12.50 -3.95 5.50
CA LYS A 74 -12.89 -3.02 6.55
C LYS A 74 -13.30 -3.74 7.82
N GLU A 75 -14.18 -4.74 7.72
CA GLU A 75 -14.71 -5.47 8.88
C GLU A 75 -13.70 -6.45 9.47
N ARG A 76 -13.04 -7.26 8.62
CA ARG A 76 -12.22 -8.39 9.08
C ARG A 76 -10.78 -7.99 9.37
N LYS A 77 -10.31 -6.83 8.90
CA LYS A 77 -8.90 -6.41 8.92
C LYS A 77 -7.94 -7.48 8.36
N LYS A 78 -8.43 -8.22 7.39
CA LYS A 78 -7.69 -9.25 6.66
C LYS A 78 -7.68 -8.87 5.20
N PHE A 79 -6.51 -8.92 4.60
CA PHE A 79 -6.25 -8.46 3.24
C PHE A 79 -5.77 -9.61 2.40
N LYS A 80 -6.05 -9.55 1.10
CA LYS A 80 -5.42 -10.40 0.08
C LYS A 80 -4.55 -9.51 -0.81
N PRO A 81 -3.30 -9.20 -0.39
CA PRO A 81 -2.45 -8.30 -1.14
C PRO A 81 -2.08 -8.92 -2.47
N ARG A 82 -2.05 -8.09 -3.51
CA ARG A 82 -1.40 -8.44 -4.77
C ARG A 82 0.06 -8.07 -4.66
N PHE A 83 0.92 -9.08 -4.65
CA PHE A 83 2.35 -8.91 -4.66
C PHE A 83 2.86 -8.85 -6.09
N ARG A 84 3.63 -7.82 -6.41
CA ARG A 84 4.26 -7.69 -7.74
C ARG A 84 5.33 -8.76 -8.00
N LYS A 85 6.00 -9.23 -6.94
CA LYS A 85 6.96 -10.31 -7.01
C LYS A 85 6.56 -11.44 -6.06
N ALA A 86 6.72 -12.67 -6.52
CA ALA A 86 6.49 -13.87 -5.72
C ALA A 86 7.38 -13.92 -4.46
N GLU A 87 8.58 -13.33 -4.49
CA GLU A 87 9.47 -13.28 -3.32
C GLU A 87 8.93 -12.45 -2.14
N LEU A 88 7.89 -11.64 -2.35
CA LEU A 88 7.19 -10.91 -1.29
C LEU A 88 6.07 -11.74 -0.67
N ASP A 89 5.55 -12.74 -1.40
CA ASP A 89 4.47 -13.59 -0.94
C ASP A 89 5.03 -14.71 -0.06
N ASP A 90 4.69 -14.67 1.22
CA ASP A 90 5.09 -15.69 2.19
C ASP A 90 4.08 -16.87 2.19
N GLY A 91 3.17 -16.95 1.20
CA GLY A 91 2.27 -18.08 0.95
C GLY A 91 0.99 -18.11 1.78
N LYS A 92 0.67 -17.02 2.49
CA LYS A 92 -0.57 -16.92 3.29
C LYS A 92 -1.77 -16.60 2.40
N GLU A 93 -2.93 -17.18 2.75
CA GLU A 93 -4.18 -16.89 2.04
C GLU A 93 -4.71 -15.48 2.35
N GLU A 94 -4.56 -15.04 3.60
CA GLU A 94 -4.96 -13.73 4.09
C GLU A 94 -3.85 -13.16 4.99
N TYR A 95 -3.65 -11.85 4.94
CA TYR A 95 -2.65 -11.12 5.71
C TYR A 95 -3.34 -10.11 6.63
N THR A 96 -2.86 -9.95 7.86
CA THR A 96 -3.22 -8.79 8.70
C THR A 96 -2.28 -7.61 8.42
N LEU A 97 -2.58 -6.42 8.96
CA LEU A 97 -1.65 -5.29 8.87
C LEU A 97 -0.31 -5.60 9.55
N GLU A 98 -0.32 -6.33 10.67
CA GLU A 98 0.90 -6.74 11.37
C GLU A 98 1.74 -7.71 10.53
N ASP A 99 1.10 -8.60 9.78
CA ASP A 99 1.80 -9.49 8.86
C ASP A 99 2.48 -8.72 7.74
N ILE A 100 1.75 -7.77 7.12
CA ILE A 100 2.30 -6.89 6.07
C ILE A 100 3.44 -6.04 6.63
N PHE A 101 3.28 -5.51 7.85
CA PHE A 101 4.31 -4.73 8.53
C PHE A 101 5.58 -5.56 8.78
N LYS A 102 5.44 -6.78 9.31
CA LYS A 102 6.58 -7.69 9.53
C LYS A 102 7.29 -8.03 8.22
N LEU A 103 6.53 -8.26 7.16
CA LEU A 103 7.03 -8.54 5.80
C LEU A 103 7.91 -7.38 5.30
N ILE A 104 7.45 -6.13 5.47
CA ILE A 104 8.20 -4.92 5.13
C ILE A 104 9.44 -4.78 6.03
N LYS A 105 9.25 -4.82 7.36
CA LYS A 105 10.33 -4.67 8.34
C LYS A 105 11.48 -5.65 8.07
N LYS A 106 11.16 -6.92 7.80
CA LYS A 106 12.15 -7.96 7.47
C LYS A 106 13.02 -7.57 6.27
N ARG A 107 12.43 -6.93 5.27
CA ARG A 107 13.06 -6.61 3.98
C ARG A 107 13.69 -5.21 3.94
N THR A 108 13.37 -4.34 4.90
CA THR A 108 13.84 -2.95 4.90
C THR A 108 14.67 -2.54 6.13
N LYS A 109 14.60 -3.25 7.26
CA LYS A 109 15.23 -2.84 8.55
C LYS A 109 16.72 -2.47 8.50
N GLU A 110 17.50 -3.06 7.58
CA GLU A 110 18.96 -2.86 7.48
C GLU A 110 19.34 -1.76 6.47
N TYR A 111 18.34 -1.15 5.84
CA TYR A 111 18.51 -0.13 4.81
C TYR A 111 18.03 1.23 5.31
N PRO A 112 18.53 2.34 4.73
CA PRO A 112 18.02 3.67 5.02
C PRO A 112 16.49 3.74 4.86
N GLN A 113 15.84 4.37 5.85
CA GLN A 113 14.40 4.60 5.84
C GLN A 113 14.12 6.05 5.44
N ASP A 114 13.02 6.25 4.74
CA ASP A 114 12.52 7.57 4.41
C ASP A 114 10.98 7.56 4.40
N ARG A 115 10.39 8.75 4.60
CA ARG A 115 8.95 8.97 4.60
C ARG A 115 8.40 8.87 3.17
N LEU A 116 7.07 8.80 3.06
CA LEU A 116 6.42 8.88 1.76
C LEU A 116 6.76 10.25 1.12
N PRO A 117 7.38 10.29 -0.07
CA PRO A 117 7.86 11.54 -0.67
C PRO A 117 6.74 12.37 -1.32
N LEU A 118 5.54 11.81 -1.44
CA LEU A 118 4.40 12.41 -2.11
C LEU A 118 3.18 12.46 -1.18
N PRO A 119 2.15 13.27 -1.49
CA PRO A 119 0.88 13.23 -0.79
C PRO A 119 0.31 11.81 -0.68
N LEU A 120 -0.36 11.56 0.46
CA LEU A 120 -0.99 10.29 0.79
C LEU A 120 -2.04 9.89 -0.27
N LEU A 121 -2.86 10.87 -0.69
CA LEU A 121 -3.93 10.66 -1.67
C LEU A 121 -3.39 10.94 -3.08
N LEU A 122 -3.64 10.01 -4.00
CA LEU A 122 -3.24 10.18 -5.40
C LEU A 122 -3.97 11.32 -6.08
N SER A 123 -5.22 11.61 -5.68
CA SER A 123 -5.99 12.77 -6.18
C SER A 123 -5.30 14.12 -5.92
N GLN A 124 -4.47 14.20 -4.88
CA GLN A 124 -3.76 15.42 -4.46
C GLN A 124 -2.38 15.56 -5.11
N ARG A 125 -1.93 14.57 -5.90
CA ARG A 125 -0.65 14.64 -6.59
C ARG A 125 -0.78 15.46 -7.86
N ALA A 126 0.30 16.15 -8.22
CA ALA A 126 0.37 16.89 -9.47
C ALA A 126 0.09 15.94 -10.65
N LYS A 127 -0.88 16.31 -11.50
CA LYS A 127 -1.15 15.63 -12.77
C LYS A 127 -0.43 16.38 -13.87
N PHE A 128 0.56 15.73 -14.48
CA PHE A 128 1.21 16.25 -15.66
C PHE A 128 0.46 15.70 -16.88
N ALA A 129 -0.32 16.54 -17.54
CA ALA A 129 -0.87 16.26 -18.86
C ALA A 129 0.20 16.68 -19.88
N GLY A 130 0.73 15.71 -20.62
CA GLY A 130 1.58 15.93 -21.79
C GLY A 130 0.77 15.81 -23.07
#